data_AF-A0A8S2XDM7-F1
#
_entry.id   AF-A0A8S2XDM7-F1
#
_cell.length_a   1.000
_cell.length_b   1.000
_cell.length_c   1.000
_cell.angle_alpha   90.00
_cell.angle_beta   90.00
_cell.angle_gamma   90.00
#
_symmetry.space_group_name_H-M   'P 1'
#
loop_
_entity.id
_entity.type
_entity.pdbx_description
1 polymer ?
#
loop_
_entity_poly.entity_id
_entity_poly.type
_entity_poly.pdbx_seq_one_letter_code
_entity_poly.pdbx_strand_id
1 'polypeptide(L)' 'MFKSAVLLSQENNIKIDGESIQWQLAETTGNIINTLSKVSQVLSNSNIVGPILSREAHLIADFGKTIRIPVISYSVVDPD' A
#
# COMPACT_ATOMS: atom_id res chain seq x y z
N MET A 1 -4.91 3.42 -9.67
CA MET A 1 -3.73 3.12 -10.52
C MET A 1 -3.12 1.76 -10.20
N PHE A 2 -2.73 1.48 -8.95
CA PHE A 2 -2.12 0.20 -8.57
C PHE A 2 -2.94 -1.03 -8.94
N LYS A 3 -4.25 -1.05 -8.65
CA LYS A 3 -5.14 -2.16 -9.03
C LYS A 3 -5.08 -2.46 -10.54
N SER A 4 -5.14 -1.43 -11.37
CA SER A 4 -5.06 -1.57 -12.83
C SER A 4 -3.72 -2.16 -13.27
N ALA A 5 -2.61 -1.71 -12.69
CA ALA A 5 -1.28 -2.27 -12.98
C ALA A 5 -1.19 -3.75 -12.59
N VAL A 6 -1.77 -4.14 -11.45
CA VAL A 6 -1.81 -5.55 -11.02
C VAL A 6 -2.66 -6.40 -11.96
N LEU A 7 -3.86 -5.93 -12.34
CA LEU A 7 -4.71 -6.66 -13.29
C LEU A 7 -4.02 -6.82 -14.64
N LEU A 8 -3.39 -5.76 -15.18
CA LEU A 8 -2.63 -5.84 -16.42
C LEU A 8 -1.43 -6.78 -16.30
N SER A 9 -0.72 -6.80 -15.17
CA SER A 9 0.37 -7.76 -14.95
C SER A 9 -0.12 -9.20 -14.97
N GLN A 10 -1.31 -9.47 -14.42
CA GLN A 10 -1.91 -10.80 -14.41
C GLN A 10 -2.37 -11.22 -15.81
N GLU A 11 -3.02 -10.33 -16.56
CA GLU A 11 -3.42 -10.56 -17.96
C GLU A 11 -2.22 -10.86 -18.88
N ASN A 12 -1.10 -10.20 -18.64
CA ASN A 12 0.14 -10.37 -19.41
C ASN A 12 1.09 -11.43 -18.83
N ASN A 13 0.66 -12.19 -17.81
CA ASN A 13 1.46 -13.22 -17.13
C ASN A 13 2.83 -12.70 -16.63
N ILE A 14 2.90 -11.43 -16.22
CA ILE A 14 4.07 -10.83 -15.60
C ILE A 14 4.15 -11.31 -14.14
N LYS A 15 5.30 -11.90 -13.79
CA LYS A 15 5.55 -12.52 -12.50
C LYS A 15 6.88 -12.04 -11.92
N ILE A 16 6.97 -12.01 -10.60
CA ILE A 16 8.21 -11.74 -9.86
C ILE A 16 8.56 -13.06 -9.16
N ASP A 17 9.75 -13.59 -9.42
CA ASP A 17 10.22 -14.88 -8.86
C ASP A 17 9.23 -16.05 -9.08
N GLY A 18 8.49 -16.02 -10.19
CA GLY A 18 7.48 -17.04 -10.52
C GLY A 18 6.10 -16.84 -9.87
N GLU A 19 5.95 -15.81 -9.02
CA GLU A 19 4.69 -15.47 -8.36
C GLU A 19 3.95 -14.33 -9.06
N SER A 20 2.62 -14.42 -9.09
CA SER A 20 1.77 -13.36 -9.63
C SER A 20 1.67 -12.21 -8.64
N ILE A 21 1.79 -10.98 -9.13
CA ILE A 21 1.58 -9.78 -8.32
C ILE A 21 0.13 -9.77 -7.81
N GLN A 22 -0.07 -9.52 -6.52
CA GLN A 22 -1.36 -9.42 -5.87
C GLN A 22 -1.59 -8.03 -5.29
N TRP A 23 -2.84 -7.71 -4.96
CA TRP A 23 -3.21 -6.50 -4.25
C TRP A 23 -4.31 -6.78 -3.24
N GLN A 24 -4.36 -5.97 -2.18
CA GLN A 24 -5.44 -5.97 -1.22
C GLN A 24 -5.83 -4.54 -0.86
N LEU A 25 -7.10 -4.33 -0.51
CA LEU A 25 -7.62 -3.05 -0.05
C LEU A 25 -7.92 -3.13 1.44
N ALA A 26 -7.42 -2.17 2.20
CA ALA A 26 -7.72 -2.02 3.61
C ALA A 26 -8.38 -0.66 3.87
N GLU A 27 -9.67 -0.66 4.17
CA GLU A 27 -10.42 0.57 4.41
C GLU A 27 -10.19 1.11 5.83
N THR A 28 -9.66 2.31 5.98
CA THR A 28 -9.24 2.87 7.28
C THR A 28 -10.25 3.81 7.92
N THR A 29 -11.31 4.16 7.17
CA THR A 29 -12.33 5.17 7.51
C THR A 29 -11.78 6.55 7.88
N GLY A 30 -10.51 6.85 7.60
CA GLY A 30 -9.88 8.12 7.99
C GLY A 30 -9.38 8.15 9.44
N ASN A 31 -9.45 7.04 10.17
CA ASN A 31 -9.03 6.95 11.58
C ASN A 31 -7.60 6.40 11.68
N ILE A 32 -6.73 7.16 12.35
CA ILE A 32 -5.30 6.86 12.49
C ILE A 32 -5.02 5.52 13.18
N ILE A 33 -5.73 5.20 14.26
CA ILE A 33 -5.52 3.95 15.01
C ILE A 33 -5.94 2.75 14.15
N ASN A 34 -7.08 2.87 13.47
CA ASN A 34 -7.54 1.84 12.54
C ASN A 34 -6.56 1.68 11.37
N THR A 35 -5.98 2.78 10.89
CA THR A 35 -4.97 2.77 9.83
C THR A 35 -3.75 1.95 10.22
N LEU A 36 -3.12 2.25 11.36
CA LEU A 36 -1.96 1.51 11.84
C LEU A 36 -2.27 0.03 12.08
N SER A 37 -3.41 -0.25 12.71
CA SER A 37 -3.86 -1.63 12.95
C SER A 37 -4.00 -2.40 11.63
N LYS A 38 -4.72 -1.84 10.65
CA LYS A 38 -4.92 -2.48 9.35
C LYS A 38 -3.64 -2.64 8.56
N VAL A 39 -2.79 -1.61 8.51
CA VAL A 39 -1.48 -1.70 7.86
C VAL A 39 -0.66 -2.82 8.51
N SER A 40 -0.60 -2.90 9.85
CA SER A 40 0.13 -3.98 10.53
C SER A 40 -0.37 -5.40 10.17
N GLN A 41 -1.68 -5.57 10.01
CA GLN A 41 -2.28 -6.86 9.62
C GLN A 41 -1.91 -7.23 8.18
N VAL A 42 -1.99 -6.27 7.26
CA VAL A 42 -1.74 -6.41 5.82
C VAL A 42 -0.26 -6.70 5.54
N LEU A 43 0.65 -6.10 6.30
CA LEU A 43 2.09 -6.22 6.09
C LEU A 43 2.66 -7.62 6.29
N SER A 44 1.96 -8.50 7.02
CA SER A 44 2.32 -9.92 7.09
C SER A 44 2.42 -10.58 5.71
N ASN A 45 1.69 -10.06 4.72
CA ASN A 45 1.58 -10.61 3.38
C ASN A 45 1.82 -9.55 2.28
N SER A 46 2.47 -8.42 2.60
CA SER A 46 2.61 -7.31 1.65
C SER A 46 3.97 -6.61 1.74
N ASN A 47 4.56 -6.41 0.56
CA ASN A 47 5.89 -5.83 0.43
C ASN A 47 5.88 -4.33 0.14
N ILE A 48 4.71 -3.75 -0.21
CA ILE A 48 4.55 -2.33 -0.54
C ILE A 48 3.19 -1.87 -0.01
N VAL A 49 3.14 -0.65 0.54
CA VAL A 49 1.89 -0.01 1.00
C VAL A 49 1.64 1.27 0.21
N GLY A 50 0.40 1.51 -0.21
CA GLY A 50 0.01 2.70 -0.97
C GLY A 50 -1.13 3.48 -0.30
N PRO A 51 -0.84 4.55 0.46
CA PRO A 51 -1.87 5.37 1.08
C PRO A 51 -2.66 6.15 0.04
N ILE A 52 -3.97 6.28 0.27
CA ILE A 52 -4.87 7.03 -0.63
C ILE A 52 -5.17 8.43 -0.07
N LEU A 53 -5.29 8.55 1.25
CA LEU A 53 -5.64 9.79 1.95
C LEU A 53 -4.39 10.52 2.45
N SER A 54 -4.26 11.81 2.13
CA SER A 54 -3.13 12.64 2.58
C SER A 54 -2.93 12.61 4.11
N ARG A 55 -4.02 12.71 4.88
CA ARG A 55 -3.97 12.69 6.35
C ARG A 55 -3.37 11.43 6.96
N GLU A 56 -3.36 10.32 6.23
CA GLU A 56 -2.81 9.04 6.67
C GLU A 56 -1.42 8.79 6.07
N ALA A 57 -1.10 9.46 4.96
CA ALA A 57 0.09 9.21 4.17
C ALA A 57 1.38 9.43 4.97
N HIS A 58 1.43 10.54 5.72
CA HIS A 58 2.54 10.89 6.62
C HIS A 58 2.82 9.80 7.64
N LEU A 59 1.79 9.41 8.37
CA LEU A 59 1.89 8.39 9.38
C LEU A 59 2.31 7.03 8.79
N ILE A 60 1.72 6.65 7.65
CA ILE A 60 2.05 5.39 6.97
C ILE A 60 3.49 5.44 6.45
N ALA A 61 3.96 6.57 5.94
CA ALA A 61 5.32 6.76 5.46
C ALA A 61 6.35 6.63 6.59
N ASP A 62 6.11 7.29 7.73
CA ASP A 62 6.96 7.19 8.92
C ASP A 62 6.97 5.77 9.49
N PHE A 63 5.80 5.13 9.55
CA PHE A 63 5.69 3.75 9.98
C PHE A 63 6.43 2.80 9.04
N GLY A 64 6.22 2.92 7.73
CA GLY A 64 6.90 2.15 6.69
C GLY A 64 8.41 2.32 6.73
N LYS A 65 8.90 3.55 6.92
CA LYS A 65 10.33 3.85 7.14
C LYS A 65 10.88 3.12 8.36
N THR A 66 10.12 3.10 9.46
CA THR A 66 10.52 2.43 10.72
C THR A 66 10.69 0.92 10.53
N ILE A 67 9.78 0.29 9.80
CA ILE A 67 9.80 -1.16 9.57
C ILE A 67 10.47 -1.58 8.24
N ARG A 68 11.05 -0.60 7.52
CA ARG A 68 11.75 -0.77 6.23
C ARG A 68 10.89 -1.35 5.10
N ILE A 69 9.65 -0.89 5.00
CA ILE A 69 8.73 -1.25 3.92
C ILE A 69 8.49 -0.03 3.02
N PRO A 70 8.64 -0.18 1.69
CA PRO A 70 8.34 0.89 0.75
C PRO A 70 6.89 1.38 0.84
N VAL A 71 6.72 2.70 0.85
CA VAL A 71 5.44 3.39 0.82
C VAL A 71 5.36 4.25 -0.43
N ILE A 72 4.39 3.97 -1.31
CA ILE A 72 4.25 4.65 -2.61
C ILE A 72 2.79 5.03 -2.81
N SER A 73 2.50 6.34 -2.87
CA SER A 73 1.15 6.81 -3.21
C SER A 73 1.04 7.23 -4.67
N TYR A 74 -0.17 7.13 -5.23
CA TYR A 74 -0.53 7.65 -6.55
C TYR A 74 -1.57 8.78 -6.49
N SER A 75 -2.10 9.08 -5.30
CA SER A 75 -3.23 10.01 -5.11
C SER A 75 -3.00 11.05 -4.02
N VAL A 76 -2.03 10.83 -3.13
CA VAL A 76 -1.65 11.81 -2.13
C VAL A 76 -0.90 12.94 -2.84
N VAL A 77 -1.41 14.15 -2.66
CA VAL A 77 -0.88 15.40 -3.24
C VAL A 77 -0.56 16.42 -2.15
N ASP A 78 -0.43 15.96 -0.90
CA ASP A 78 0.08 16.78 0.19
C ASP A 78 1.53 17.16 -0.14
N PRO A 79 1.87 18.47 -0.17
CA PRO A 79 3.21 18.91 -0.52
C PRO A 79 4.23 18.73 0.62
N ASP A 80 3.75 18.67 1.86
CA ASP A 80 4.55 18.31 3.02
C ASP A 80 4.75 16.79 3.03
#